data_AF-A0A452ZJ51-F1
#
_entry.id   AF-A0A452ZJ51-F1
#
_cell.length_a   1.000
_cell.length_b   1.000
_cell.length_c   1.000
_cell.angle_alpha   90.00
_cell.angle_beta   90.00
_cell.angle_gamma   90.00
#
_symmetry.space_group_name_H-M   'P 1'
#
loop_
_entity.id
_entity.type
_entity.pdbx_description
1 polymer ?
#
loop_
_entity_poly.entity_id
_entity_poly.type
_entity_poly.pdbx_seq_one_letter_code
_entity_poly.pdbx_strand_id
1 'polypeptide(L)'
;EDDEESLDRISRLPDDILGEIVSLLPTKEGARTQTLASRWSHLWRTAPLNLDCRDLPADDDGILLGAFLSAHEGPVHRLCLPSRHLRDRAAAVDGWLRSPTLDNLQALEFYLDTPVRYGSFMHSPPASIFRFSSTLRAATIAQCHIPDNAVEMLRFPQLQKLELVEAKISEGSLASLITSGCPALESLLLKTCGSFHIRGLRINSPTLKFIGVFSMFVELIIEDAPSLERLLHIILHVKMRLTVTSAPKLEMLGYISEYADSKMTFGSTSIQDLRIDSLTTVDSEIYSRGSKLVAS
;
A
#
# COMPACT_ATOMS: atom_id res chain seq x y z
N GLU A 1 30.50 -0.77 -46.63
CA GLU A 1 30.61 -1.90 -45.69
C GLU A 1 30.12 -1.35 -44.37
N ASP A 2 28.82 -1.59 -44.13
CA ASP A 2 28.09 -1.14 -42.96
C ASP A 2 28.32 -2.18 -41.86
N ASP A 3 29.30 -1.94 -40.99
CA ASP A 3 29.45 -2.67 -39.73
C ASP A 3 29.51 -1.64 -38.59
N GLU A 4 28.40 -0.93 -38.38
CA GLU A 4 28.04 -0.50 -37.03
C GLU A 4 27.71 -1.77 -36.25
N GLU A 5 28.76 -2.49 -35.80
CA GLU A 5 28.67 -3.46 -34.71
C GLU A 5 27.78 -2.82 -33.64
N SER A 6 26.63 -3.45 -33.37
CA SER A 6 25.73 -3.03 -32.31
C SER A 6 26.51 -3.10 -30.99
N LEU A 7 27.17 -2.00 -30.62
CA LEU A 7 28.01 -1.92 -29.45
C LEU A 7 27.16 -2.35 -28.27
N ASP A 8 27.52 -3.44 -27.61
CA ASP A 8 26.84 -3.89 -26.39
C ASP A 8 27.17 -2.90 -25.27
N ARG A 9 26.41 -1.81 -25.25
CA ARG A 9 26.56 -0.69 -24.31
C ARG A 9 26.18 -1.10 -22.89
N ILE A 10 25.31 -2.10 -22.75
CA ILE A 10 24.84 -2.58 -21.46
C ILE A 10 25.95 -3.35 -20.75
N SER A 11 26.67 -4.23 -21.46
CA SER A 11 27.80 -4.97 -20.88
C SER A 11 28.97 -4.08 -20.42
N ARG A 12 29.05 -2.83 -20.90
CA ARG A 12 30.08 -1.85 -20.51
C ARG A 12 29.76 -1.10 -19.22
N LEU A 13 28.55 -1.22 -18.68
CA LEU A 13 28.17 -0.51 -17.46
C LEU A 13 28.88 -1.12 -16.22
N PRO A 14 29.21 -0.31 -15.20
CA PRO A 14 29.72 -0.81 -13.91
C PRO A 14 28.70 -1.69 -13.18
N ASP A 15 29.19 -2.57 -12.30
CA ASP A 15 28.35 -3.50 -11.52
C ASP A 15 27.29 -2.78 -10.69
N ASP A 16 27.63 -1.63 -10.10
CA ASP A 16 26.70 -0.84 -9.29
C ASP A 16 25.47 -0.40 -10.12
N ILE A 17 25.69 0.05 -11.36
CA ILE A 17 24.62 0.47 -12.27
C ILE A 17 23.79 -0.72 -12.73
N LEU A 18 24.44 -1.85 -13.02
CA LEU A 18 23.72 -3.08 -13.38
C LEU A 18 22.88 -3.61 -12.20
N GLY A 19 23.40 -3.50 -10.97
CA GLY A 19 22.67 -3.79 -9.74
C GLY A 19 21.47 -2.87 -9.54
N GLU A 20 21.60 -1.57 -9.81
CA GLU A 20 20.48 -0.63 -9.81
C GLU A 20 19.43 -1.01 -10.85
N ILE A 21 19.84 -1.38 -12.08
CA ILE A 21 18.92 -1.86 -13.11
C ILE A 21 18.15 -3.08 -12.61
N VAL A 22 18.84 -4.08 -12.04
CA VAL A 22 18.20 -5.26 -11.45
C VAL A 22 17.19 -4.88 -10.37
N SER A 23 17.53 -3.89 -9.52
CA SER A 23 16.67 -3.44 -8.43
C SER A 23 15.37 -2.76 -8.88
N LEU A 24 15.34 -2.25 -10.12
CA LEU A 24 14.17 -1.62 -10.72
C LEU A 24 13.26 -2.62 -11.44
N LEU A 25 13.72 -3.85 -11.68
CA LEU A 25 12.94 -4.87 -12.37
C LEU A 25 11.97 -5.58 -11.43
N PRO A 26 10.78 -6.01 -11.92
CA PRO A 26 9.96 -7.01 -11.23
C PRO A 26 10.78 -8.28 -10.97
N THR A 27 10.45 -9.02 -9.90
CA THR A 27 11.24 -10.18 -9.45
C THR A 27 11.50 -11.16 -10.59
N LYS A 28 10.45 -11.50 -11.35
CA LYS A 28 10.56 -12.45 -12.46
C LYS A 28 11.49 -11.97 -13.57
N GLU A 29 11.41 -10.70 -13.94
CA GLU A 29 12.23 -10.14 -15.02
C GLU A 29 13.68 -9.95 -14.58
N GLY A 30 13.92 -9.56 -13.33
CA GLY A 30 15.26 -9.54 -12.78
C GLY A 30 15.87 -10.94 -12.69
N ALA A 31 15.10 -11.97 -12.32
CA ALA A 31 15.60 -13.35 -12.36
C ALA A 31 15.97 -13.81 -13.78
N ARG A 32 15.30 -13.27 -14.82
CA ARG A 32 15.62 -13.57 -16.22
C ARG A 32 16.92 -12.92 -16.68
N THR A 33 17.40 -11.84 -16.04
CA THR A 33 18.68 -11.23 -16.44
C THR A 33 19.86 -12.19 -16.24
N GLN A 34 19.73 -13.20 -15.37
CA GLN A 34 20.76 -14.21 -15.14
C GLN A 34 21.15 -14.98 -16.42
N THR A 35 20.27 -15.05 -17.42
CA THR A 35 20.56 -15.75 -18.68
C THR A 35 21.33 -14.90 -19.69
N LEU A 36 21.49 -13.59 -19.44
CA LEU A 36 22.17 -12.66 -20.35
C LEU A 36 23.69 -12.87 -20.35
N ALA A 37 24.29 -13.00 -19.15
CA ALA A 37 25.68 -13.39 -18.97
C ALA A 37 25.92 -13.86 -17.52
N SER A 38 27.02 -14.57 -17.27
CA SER A 38 27.41 -15.03 -15.93
C SER A 38 27.46 -13.89 -14.90
N ARG A 39 27.91 -12.70 -15.32
CA ARG A 39 27.95 -11.47 -14.52
C ARG A 39 26.58 -11.10 -13.93
N TRP A 40 25.52 -11.20 -14.73
CA TRP A 40 24.15 -10.91 -14.27
C TRP A 40 23.61 -11.93 -13.27
N SER A 41 24.09 -13.18 -13.33
CA SER A 41 23.74 -14.19 -12.33
C SER A 41 24.26 -13.81 -10.94
N HIS A 42 25.49 -13.30 -10.86
CA HIS A 42 26.07 -12.83 -9.60
C HIS A 42 25.37 -11.57 -9.09
N LEU A 43 25.14 -10.59 -9.97
CA LEU A 43 24.45 -9.35 -9.63
C LEU A 43 23.04 -9.60 -9.09
N TRP A 44 22.29 -10.51 -9.71
CA TRP A 44 20.95 -10.87 -9.20
C TRP A 44 20.96 -11.38 -7.76
N ARG A 45 22.00 -12.12 -7.35
CA ARG A 45 22.06 -12.70 -5.99
C ARG A 45 22.31 -11.68 -4.89
N THR A 46 22.93 -10.55 -5.21
CA THR A 46 23.38 -9.54 -4.24
C THR A 46 22.70 -8.18 -4.40
N ALA A 47 22.08 -7.90 -5.54
CA ALA A 47 21.38 -6.65 -5.80
C ALA A 47 20.14 -6.49 -4.90
N PRO A 48 19.74 -5.25 -4.58
CA PRO A 48 18.49 -5.01 -3.88
C PRO A 48 17.29 -5.47 -4.71
N LEU A 49 16.32 -6.16 -4.12
CA LEU A 49 15.19 -6.72 -4.87
C LEU A 49 13.83 -6.19 -4.41
N ASN A 50 12.90 -6.15 -5.38
CA ASN A 50 11.47 -6.01 -5.15
C ASN A 50 10.82 -7.38 -5.31
N LEU A 51 10.49 -8.03 -4.19
CA LEU A 51 9.91 -9.36 -4.16
C LEU A 51 8.39 -9.30 -4.23
N ASP A 52 7.81 -9.80 -5.32
CA ASP A 52 6.37 -9.80 -5.56
C ASP A 52 5.83 -11.23 -5.72
N CYS A 53 5.10 -11.72 -4.72
CA CYS A 53 4.54 -13.07 -4.76
C CYS A 53 3.46 -13.26 -5.82
N ARG A 54 2.95 -12.19 -6.48
CA ARG A 54 2.08 -12.32 -7.66
C ARG A 54 2.80 -12.96 -8.84
N ASP A 55 4.13 -12.89 -8.87
CA ASP A 55 4.96 -13.54 -9.89
C ASP A 55 5.19 -15.04 -9.59
N LEU A 56 4.80 -15.52 -8.41
CA LEU A 56 4.99 -16.91 -7.98
C LEU A 56 3.73 -17.76 -8.21
N PRO A 57 3.89 -19.08 -8.49
CA PRO A 57 2.78 -20.01 -8.51
C PRO A 57 2.01 -20.02 -7.18
N ALA A 58 0.69 -19.90 -7.23
CA ALA A 58 -0.14 -19.72 -6.03
C ALA A 58 -0.05 -20.90 -5.03
N ASP A 59 0.17 -22.12 -5.51
CA ASP A 59 0.22 -23.31 -4.66
C ASP A 59 1.54 -23.41 -3.85
N ASP A 60 2.62 -22.84 -4.37
CA ASP A 60 3.98 -22.98 -3.84
C ASP A 60 4.59 -21.66 -3.32
N ASP A 61 3.85 -20.56 -3.42
CA ASP A 61 4.34 -19.20 -3.14
C ASP A 61 5.07 -19.06 -1.79
N GLY A 62 4.53 -19.63 -0.70
CA GLY A 62 5.17 -19.55 0.62
C GLY A 62 6.41 -20.44 0.76
N ILE A 63 6.47 -21.57 0.05
CA ILE A 63 7.67 -22.43 0.04
C ILE A 63 8.77 -21.73 -0.74
N LEU A 64 8.43 -21.21 -1.93
CA LEU A 64 9.35 -20.46 -2.79
C LEU A 64 9.85 -19.19 -2.11
N LEU A 65 8.98 -18.46 -1.41
CA LEU A 65 9.37 -17.30 -0.61
C LEU A 65 10.35 -17.65 0.50
N GLY A 66 10.07 -18.71 1.28
CA GLY A 66 10.98 -19.16 2.33
C GLY A 66 12.35 -19.57 1.78
N ALA A 67 12.36 -20.32 0.68
CA ALA A 67 13.60 -20.71 0.00
C ALA A 67 14.36 -19.49 -0.54
N PHE A 68 13.64 -18.53 -1.12
CA PHE A 68 14.21 -17.30 -1.66
C PHE A 68 14.86 -16.44 -0.57
N LEU A 69 14.14 -16.14 0.51
CA LEU A 69 14.66 -15.35 1.63
C LEU A 69 15.85 -16.02 2.35
N SER A 70 16.01 -17.34 2.17
CA SER A 70 17.14 -18.10 2.72
C SER A 70 18.34 -18.12 1.77
N ALA A 71 18.13 -18.04 0.46
CA ALA A 71 19.17 -18.15 -0.56
C ALA A 71 19.66 -16.79 -1.09
N HIS A 72 18.87 -15.74 -0.96
CA HIS A 72 19.23 -14.40 -1.43
C HIS A 72 20.18 -13.71 -0.44
N GLU A 73 21.27 -13.16 -0.96
CA GLU A 73 22.32 -12.51 -0.16
C GLU A 73 22.16 -10.99 -0.10
N GLY A 74 21.35 -10.41 -1.01
CA GLY A 74 21.07 -8.99 -1.09
C GLY A 74 19.91 -8.51 -0.20
N PRO A 75 19.73 -7.18 -0.10
CA PRO A 75 18.59 -6.60 0.62
C PRO A 75 17.30 -6.68 -0.20
N VAL A 76 16.16 -6.75 0.46
CA VAL A 76 14.83 -6.69 -0.15
C VAL A 76 14.15 -5.39 0.28
N HIS A 77 13.89 -4.50 -0.68
CA HIS A 77 13.31 -3.18 -0.41
C HIS A 77 11.79 -3.17 -0.48
N ARG A 78 11.20 -4.08 -1.25
CA ARG A 78 9.74 -4.26 -1.34
C ARG A 78 9.38 -5.73 -1.20
N LEU A 79 8.39 -6.01 -0.37
CA LEU A 79 7.82 -7.34 -0.18
C LEU A 79 6.31 -7.28 -0.37
N CYS A 80 5.80 -8.00 -1.37
CA CYS A 80 4.38 -8.09 -1.67
C CYS A 80 3.91 -9.55 -1.51
N LEU A 81 3.03 -9.79 -0.54
CA LEU A 81 2.54 -11.12 -0.15
C LEU A 81 1.02 -11.19 -0.30
N PRO A 82 0.44 -12.35 -0.60
CA PRO A 82 -1.01 -12.48 -0.53
C PRO A 82 -1.49 -12.44 0.92
N SER A 83 -2.60 -11.73 1.16
CA SER A 83 -3.17 -11.52 2.48
C SER A 83 -3.61 -12.83 3.16
N ARG A 84 -3.95 -13.86 2.37
CA ARG A 84 -4.29 -15.20 2.88
C ARG A 84 -3.19 -15.78 3.79
N HIS A 85 -1.92 -15.44 3.58
CA HIS A 85 -0.83 -15.94 4.42
C HIS A 85 -0.90 -15.44 5.85
N LEU A 86 -1.45 -14.25 6.09
CA LEU A 86 -1.66 -13.73 7.45
C LEU A 86 -2.73 -14.54 8.21
N ARG A 87 -3.64 -15.20 7.48
CA ARG A 87 -4.66 -16.08 8.04
C ARG A 87 -4.19 -17.52 8.13
N ASP A 88 -3.68 -18.05 7.03
CA ASP A 88 -3.44 -19.49 6.85
C ASP A 88 -2.01 -19.89 7.28
N ARG A 89 -1.07 -18.94 7.33
CA ARG A 89 0.37 -19.19 7.57
C ARG A 89 1.03 -18.12 8.46
N ALA A 90 0.31 -17.59 9.45
CA ALA A 90 0.78 -16.46 10.28
C ALA A 90 2.18 -16.66 10.89
N ALA A 91 2.48 -17.86 11.39
CA ALA A 91 3.79 -18.19 11.97
C ALA A 91 4.92 -18.19 10.92
N ALA A 92 4.62 -18.63 9.68
CA ALA A 92 5.59 -18.60 8.59
C ALA A 92 5.84 -17.15 8.15
N VAL A 93 4.80 -16.32 8.03
CA VAL A 93 4.94 -14.88 7.75
C VAL A 93 5.83 -14.21 8.80
N ASP A 94 5.56 -14.49 10.07
CA ASP A 94 6.35 -13.94 11.18
C ASP A 94 7.82 -14.41 11.14
N GLY A 95 8.07 -15.64 10.67
CA GLY A 95 9.41 -16.14 10.38
C GLY A 95 10.08 -15.44 9.20
N TRP A 96 9.36 -15.24 8.09
CA TRP A 96 9.85 -14.55 6.90
C TRP A 96 10.24 -13.11 7.21
N LEU A 97 9.39 -12.37 7.93
CA LEU A 97 9.63 -10.98 8.33
C LEU A 97 10.81 -10.83 9.30
N ARG A 98 11.30 -11.92 9.92
CA ARG A 98 12.53 -11.91 10.71
C ARG A 98 13.81 -12.09 9.88
N SER A 99 13.71 -12.39 8.58
CA SER A 99 14.87 -12.56 7.71
C SER A 99 15.72 -11.28 7.68
N PRO A 100 17.07 -11.39 7.79
CA PRO A 100 17.97 -10.23 7.73
C PRO A 100 17.95 -9.53 6.36
N THR A 101 17.53 -10.23 5.30
CA THR A 101 17.36 -9.63 3.96
C THR A 101 16.34 -8.49 3.95
N LEU A 102 15.42 -8.44 4.92
CA LEU A 102 14.36 -7.44 5.01
C LEU A 102 14.70 -6.25 5.92
N ASP A 103 15.93 -6.15 6.44
CA ASP A 103 16.28 -5.15 7.47
C ASP A 103 16.03 -3.70 7.03
N ASN A 104 16.15 -3.44 5.74
CA ASN A 104 15.92 -2.13 5.13
C ASN A 104 14.64 -2.08 4.28
N LEU A 105 13.63 -2.89 4.65
CA LEU A 105 12.37 -2.96 3.92
C LEU A 105 11.68 -1.58 3.89
N GLN A 106 11.38 -1.09 2.69
CA GLN A 106 10.76 0.21 2.46
C GLN A 106 9.28 0.09 2.10
N ALA A 107 8.87 -1.05 1.54
CA ALA A 107 7.48 -1.31 1.19
C ALA A 107 7.04 -2.72 1.61
N LEU A 108 5.99 -2.81 2.44
CA LEU A 108 5.37 -4.07 2.83
C LEU A 108 3.91 -4.08 2.40
N GLU A 109 3.55 -5.00 1.51
CA GLU A 109 2.22 -5.03 0.91
C GLU A 109 1.56 -6.40 1.06
N PHE A 110 0.33 -6.41 1.56
CA PHE A 110 -0.54 -7.58 1.54
C PHE A 110 -1.65 -7.38 0.51
N TYR A 111 -1.64 -8.14 -0.59
CA TYR A 111 -2.66 -8.02 -1.64
C TYR A 111 -3.78 -9.06 -1.48
N LEU A 112 -4.99 -8.69 -1.88
CA LEU A 112 -6.12 -9.62 -1.94
C LEU A 112 -6.01 -10.51 -3.18
N ASP A 113 -6.08 -11.81 -2.98
CA ASP A 113 -6.03 -12.84 -4.03
C ASP A 113 -7.21 -13.80 -4.00
N THR A 114 -7.95 -13.79 -2.90
CA THR A 114 -9.07 -14.68 -2.61
C THR A 114 -10.20 -13.85 -1.98
N PRO A 115 -11.47 -14.14 -2.30
CA PRO A 115 -12.59 -13.45 -1.69
C PRO A 115 -12.58 -13.64 -0.17
N VAL A 116 -12.91 -12.57 0.56
CA VAL A 116 -13.06 -12.63 2.02
C VAL A 116 -14.15 -13.64 2.36
N ARG A 117 -13.82 -14.71 3.09
CA ARG A 117 -14.83 -15.64 3.61
C ARG A 117 -15.56 -14.98 4.77
N TYR A 118 -16.87 -14.78 4.64
CA TYR A 118 -17.72 -14.30 5.74
C TYR A 118 -17.53 -15.17 6.99
N GLY A 119 -17.28 -14.54 8.14
CA GLY A 119 -17.08 -15.23 9.42
C GLY A 119 -15.67 -15.77 9.68
N SER A 120 -14.70 -15.49 8.82
CA SER A 120 -13.30 -15.86 9.07
C SER A 120 -12.69 -15.05 10.22
N PHE A 121 -11.95 -15.71 11.12
CA PHE A 121 -11.19 -15.05 12.17
C PHE A 121 -10.05 -14.23 11.55
N MET A 122 -10.06 -12.92 11.79
CA MET A 122 -8.94 -12.05 11.45
C MET A 122 -7.88 -12.12 12.55
N HIS A 123 -6.64 -12.35 12.15
CA HIS A 123 -5.51 -12.31 13.05
C HIS A 123 -4.95 -10.89 13.16
N SER A 124 -4.31 -10.62 14.30
CA SER A 124 -3.52 -9.42 14.45
C SER A 124 -2.31 -9.45 13.52
N PRO A 125 -1.87 -8.29 13.00
CA PRO A 125 -0.64 -8.23 12.23
C PRO A 125 0.54 -8.80 13.05
N PRO A 126 1.47 -9.57 12.45
CA PRO A 126 2.65 -10.08 13.14
C PRO A 126 3.48 -8.96 13.77
N ALA A 127 3.95 -9.17 15.00
CA ALA A 127 4.77 -8.18 15.70
C ALA A 127 6.12 -7.92 15.00
N SER A 128 6.59 -8.85 14.17
CA SER A 128 7.78 -8.66 13.33
C SER A 128 7.66 -7.46 12.37
N ILE A 129 6.45 -7.01 12.01
CA ILE A 129 6.26 -5.79 11.19
C ILE A 129 6.85 -4.55 11.87
N PHE A 130 6.86 -4.48 13.20
CA PHE A 130 7.39 -3.33 13.95
C PHE A 130 8.89 -3.12 13.75
N ARG A 131 9.63 -4.15 13.33
CA ARG A 131 11.07 -4.04 13.02
C ARG A 131 11.34 -2.98 11.96
N PHE A 132 10.40 -2.78 11.03
CA PHE A 132 10.56 -1.86 9.91
C PHE A 132 10.00 -0.46 10.20
N SER A 133 9.74 -0.13 11.48
CA SER A 133 9.20 1.16 11.93
C SER A 133 9.92 2.37 11.30
N SER A 134 11.25 2.35 11.28
CA SER A 134 12.08 3.46 10.80
C SER A 134 12.33 3.45 9.29
N THR A 135 12.02 2.36 8.58
CA THR A 135 12.38 2.16 7.17
C THR A 135 11.18 2.18 6.24
N LEU A 136 10.00 1.75 6.71
CA LEU A 136 8.79 1.66 5.90
C LEU A 136 8.32 3.03 5.42
N ARG A 137 8.12 3.13 4.10
CA ARG A 137 7.56 4.28 3.38
C ARG A 137 6.20 3.97 2.78
N ALA A 138 5.93 2.70 2.47
CA ALA A 138 4.64 2.24 1.99
C ALA A 138 4.20 0.96 2.73
N ALA A 139 2.95 0.92 3.17
CA ALA A 139 2.38 -0.25 3.83
C ALA A 139 0.97 -0.52 3.31
N THR A 140 0.69 -1.76 2.94
CA THR A 140 -0.67 -2.25 2.71
C THR A 140 -0.96 -3.33 3.73
N ILE A 141 -1.87 -3.07 4.67
CA ILE A 141 -2.31 -4.04 5.67
C ILE A 141 -3.68 -4.57 5.22
N ALA A 142 -3.75 -5.88 4.94
CA ALA A 142 -4.96 -6.50 4.42
C ALA A 142 -5.45 -7.66 5.30
N GLN A 143 -6.77 -7.78 5.46
CA GLN A 143 -7.44 -8.88 6.17
C GLN A 143 -6.97 -9.10 7.64
N CYS A 144 -6.56 -8.03 8.33
CA CYS A 144 -6.10 -8.07 9.72
C CYS A 144 -7.07 -7.39 10.68
N HIS A 145 -7.03 -7.82 11.95
CA HIS A 145 -7.60 -7.08 13.06
C HIS A 145 -6.50 -6.30 13.78
N ILE A 146 -6.56 -4.98 13.76
CA ILE A 146 -5.64 -4.11 14.48
C ILE A 146 -6.30 -3.75 15.81
N PRO A 147 -5.93 -4.38 16.94
CA PRO A 147 -6.52 -4.07 18.23
C PRO A 147 -6.01 -2.72 18.74
N ASP A 148 -6.81 -2.05 19.56
CA ASP A 148 -6.51 -0.68 19.99
C ASP A 148 -5.18 -0.54 20.75
N ASN A 149 -4.82 -1.56 21.54
CA ASN A 149 -3.55 -1.60 22.26
C ASN A 149 -2.32 -1.73 21.34
N ALA A 150 -2.47 -2.23 20.11
CA ALA A 150 -1.36 -2.33 19.17
C ALA A 150 -1.04 -0.99 18.50
N VAL A 151 -1.97 -0.05 18.48
CA VAL A 151 -1.81 1.23 17.77
C VAL A 151 -0.75 2.12 18.41
N GLU A 152 -0.61 2.08 19.74
CA GLU A 152 0.48 2.78 20.44
C GLU A 152 1.87 2.31 19.97
N MET A 153 1.95 1.04 19.54
CA MET A 153 3.18 0.42 19.03
C MET A 153 3.35 0.60 17.51
N LEU A 154 2.29 0.87 16.76
CA LEU A 154 2.30 1.10 15.32
C LEU A 154 2.78 2.52 14.99
N ARG A 155 4.07 2.79 15.26
CA ARG A 155 4.72 4.04 14.86
C ARG A 155 5.56 3.80 13.62
N PHE A 156 5.26 4.50 12.55
CA PHE A 156 6.03 4.46 11.30
C PHE A 156 6.37 5.88 10.86
N PRO A 157 7.41 6.50 11.45
CA PRO A 157 7.74 7.91 11.23
C PRO A 157 8.02 8.29 9.77
N GLN A 158 8.42 7.33 8.93
CA GLN A 158 8.76 7.54 7.52
C GLN A 158 7.64 7.10 6.56
N LEU A 159 6.49 6.63 7.07
CA LEU A 159 5.43 6.08 6.24
C LEU A 159 4.71 7.20 5.49
N GLN A 160 4.77 7.14 4.16
CA GLN A 160 4.16 8.09 3.24
C GLN A 160 2.85 7.57 2.66
N LYS A 161 2.73 6.23 2.51
CA LYS A 161 1.57 5.58 1.90
C LYS A 161 1.05 4.49 2.82
N LEU A 162 -0.22 4.58 3.20
CA LEU A 162 -0.91 3.56 3.98
C LEU A 162 -2.19 3.14 3.25
N GLU A 163 -2.28 1.85 2.97
CA GLU A 163 -3.50 1.21 2.46
C GLU A 163 -4.01 0.20 3.49
N LEU A 164 -5.27 0.34 3.89
CA LEU A 164 -5.97 -0.60 4.76
C LEU A 164 -7.06 -1.29 3.93
N VAL A 165 -6.91 -2.60 3.71
CA VAL A 165 -7.81 -3.39 2.85
C VAL A 165 -8.50 -4.48 3.66
N GLU A 166 -9.81 -4.39 3.84
CA GLU A 166 -10.55 -5.33 4.69
C GLU A 166 -9.93 -5.44 6.09
N ALA A 167 -9.40 -4.33 6.62
CA ALA A 167 -8.76 -4.30 7.93
C ALA A 167 -9.75 -3.82 8.99
N LYS A 168 -9.86 -4.56 10.10
CA LYS A 168 -10.70 -4.17 11.24
C LYS A 168 -9.87 -3.34 12.21
N ILE A 169 -10.21 -2.07 12.36
CA ILE A 169 -9.60 -1.11 13.28
C ILE A 169 -10.70 -0.21 13.87
N SER A 170 -10.56 0.24 15.11
CA SER A 170 -11.51 1.21 15.69
C SER A 170 -11.28 2.62 15.13
N GLU A 171 -12.30 3.49 15.22
CA GLU A 171 -12.22 4.89 14.79
C GLU A 171 -11.08 5.64 15.52
N GLY A 172 -11.00 5.51 16.85
CA GLY A 172 -9.98 6.19 17.65
C GLY A 172 -8.57 5.71 17.32
N SER A 173 -8.42 4.40 17.07
CA SER A 173 -7.15 3.80 16.66
C SER A 173 -6.70 4.25 15.27
N LEU A 174 -7.62 4.32 14.31
CA LEU A 174 -7.31 4.82 12.97
C LEU A 174 -6.91 6.30 13.01
N ALA A 175 -7.66 7.12 13.76
CA ALA A 175 -7.32 8.53 13.95
C ALA A 175 -5.95 8.69 14.62
N SER A 176 -5.67 7.94 15.68
CA SER A 176 -4.37 7.95 16.37
C SER A 176 -3.21 7.55 15.45
N LEU A 177 -3.40 6.53 14.61
CA LEU A 177 -2.42 6.09 13.63
C LEU A 177 -2.12 7.20 12.60
N ILE A 178 -3.15 7.89 12.10
CA ILE A 178 -3.00 8.97 11.13
C ILE A 178 -2.33 10.21 11.75
N THR A 179 -2.78 10.64 12.94
CA THR A 179 -2.31 11.90 13.55
C THR A 179 -0.95 11.75 14.22
N SER A 180 -0.68 10.61 14.86
CA SER A 180 0.52 10.44 15.71
C SER A 180 1.41 9.27 15.33
N GLY A 181 0.86 8.19 14.76
CA GLY A 181 1.61 7.01 14.37
C GLY A 181 2.44 7.21 13.09
N CYS A 182 1.90 7.94 12.12
CA CYS A 182 2.46 8.10 10.78
C CYS A 182 2.57 9.60 10.39
N PRO A 183 3.47 10.39 11.01
CA PRO A 183 3.55 11.83 10.79
C PRO A 183 3.89 12.23 9.34
N ALA A 184 4.58 11.38 8.59
CA ALA A 184 4.95 11.62 7.19
C ALA A 184 3.88 11.17 6.18
N LEU A 185 2.68 10.77 6.62
CA LEU A 185 1.67 10.14 5.77
C LEU A 185 1.10 11.13 4.75
N GLU A 186 1.31 10.86 3.47
CA GLU A 186 0.83 11.68 2.37
C GLU A 186 -0.39 11.07 1.66
N SER A 187 -0.53 9.74 1.68
CA SER A 187 -1.58 9.02 0.98
C SER A 187 -2.22 7.98 1.89
N LEU A 188 -3.53 8.10 2.12
CA LEU A 188 -4.34 7.13 2.84
C LEU A 188 -5.38 6.50 1.92
N LEU A 189 -5.41 5.17 1.88
CA LEU A 189 -6.41 4.41 1.14
C LEU A 189 -7.15 3.45 2.08
N LEU A 190 -8.46 3.61 2.18
CA LEU A 190 -9.32 2.78 3.01
C LEU A 190 -10.25 1.98 2.10
N LYS A 191 -10.05 0.67 2.03
CA LYS A 191 -10.91 -0.27 1.30
C LYS A 191 -11.54 -1.23 2.29
N THR A 192 -12.84 -1.17 2.50
CA THR A 192 -13.52 -2.10 3.40
C THR A 192 -14.84 -2.57 2.79
N CYS A 193 -15.06 -3.88 2.75
CA CYS A 193 -16.29 -4.51 2.32
C CYS A 193 -17.01 -5.13 3.53
N GLY A 194 -18.29 -4.83 3.72
CA GLY A 194 -19.16 -5.53 4.69
C GLY A 194 -19.29 -4.88 6.07
N SER A 195 -19.48 -5.71 7.11
CA SER A 195 -19.96 -5.35 8.47
C SER A 195 -18.96 -4.60 9.37
N PHE A 196 -17.94 -3.97 8.77
CA PHE A 196 -16.96 -3.15 9.48
C PHE A 196 -17.54 -1.74 9.65
N HIS A 197 -18.20 -1.52 10.79
CA HIS A 197 -18.94 -0.29 11.07
C HIS A 197 -18.05 0.77 11.73
N ILE A 198 -17.15 1.38 10.98
CA ILE A 198 -16.67 2.71 11.39
C ILE A 198 -17.78 3.70 10.99
N ARG A 199 -18.43 4.29 11.99
CA ARG A 199 -19.61 5.15 11.80
C ARG A 199 -19.21 6.58 11.41
N GLY A 200 -18.14 7.07 12.02
CA GLY A 200 -17.54 8.36 11.74
C GLY A 200 -16.04 8.18 11.57
N LEU A 201 -15.40 8.94 10.69
CA LEU A 201 -13.96 9.06 10.65
C LEU A 201 -13.59 10.54 10.69
N ARG A 202 -12.86 10.93 11.73
CA ARG A 202 -12.31 12.28 11.86
C ARG A 202 -10.85 12.26 11.43
N ILE A 203 -10.52 13.10 10.46
CA ILE A 203 -9.17 13.23 9.94
C ILE A 203 -8.65 14.62 10.28
N ASN A 204 -7.52 14.60 11.00
CA ASN A 204 -6.70 15.75 11.29
C ASN A 204 -5.26 15.35 10.96
N SER A 205 -4.74 15.91 9.85
CA SER A 205 -3.40 15.60 9.37
C SER A 205 -2.83 16.75 8.54
N PRO A 206 -1.66 17.30 8.91
CA PRO A 206 -1.02 18.37 8.16
C PRO A 206 -0.33 17.89 6.88
N THR A 207 -0.10 16.59 6.73
CA THR A 207 0.75 16.01 5.68
C THR A 207 -0.03 15.23 4.62
N LEU A 208 -1.25 14.77 4.93
CA LEU A 208 -2.08 14.05 3.97
C LEU A 208 -2.41 14.93 2.75
N LYS A 209 -2.07 14.43 1.57
CA LYS A 209 -2.37 15.01 0.25
C LYS A 209 -3.50 14.26 -0.46
N PHE A 210 -3.59 12.96 -0.23
CA PHE A 210 -4.57 12.08 -0.87
C PHE A 210 -5.30 11.22 0.14
N ILE A 211 -6.63 11.19 0.04
CA ILE A 211 -7.49 10.28 0.79
C ILE A 211 -8.40 9.58 -0.21
N GLY A 212 -8.34 8.24 -0.26
CA GLY A 212 -9.26 7.41 -1.01
C GLY A 212 -10.06 6.50 -0.09
N VAL A 213 -11.38 6.51 -0.24
CA VAL A 213 -12.30 5.72 0.57
C VAL A 213 -13.21 4.88 -0.33
N PHE A 214 -13.18 3.57 -0.08
CA PHE A 214 -13.94 2.54 -0.76
C PHE A 214 -14.67 1.73 0.30
N SER A 215 -15.79 2.24 0.79
CA SER A 215 -16.47 1.64 1.93
C SER A 215 -17.87 2.22 2.15
N MET A 216 -18.66 1.53 2.97
CA MET A 216 -19.99 1.90 3.43
C MET A 216 -19.94 2.89 4.62
N PHE A 217 -18.95 3.80 4.68
CA PHE A 217 -18.83 4.78 5.77
C PHE A 217 -20.02 5.74 5.78
N VAL A 218 -20.52 6.05 6.98
CA VAL A 218 -21.68 6.95 7.15
C VAL A 218 -21.26 8.41 7.26
N GLU A 219 -20.10 8.71 7.88
CA GLU A 219 -19.67 10.08 8.14
C GLU A 219 -18.14 10.23 8.05
N LEU A 220 -17.66 11.11 7.18
CA LEU A 220 -16.26 11.51 7.05
C LEU A 220 -16.14 12.99 7.38
N ILE A 221 -15.32 13.32 8.37
CA ILE A 221 -15.09 14.69 8.84
C ILE A 221 -13.60 15.01 8.67
N ILE A 222 -13.30 15.95 7.79
CA ILE A 222 -11.98 16.53 7.64
C ILE A 222 -11.96 17.81 8.49
N GLU A 223 -11.33 17.74 9.67
CA GLU A 223 -11.28 18.86 10.60
C GLU A 223 -10.23 19.88 10.18
N ASP A 224 -8.99 19.43 10.01
CA ASP A 224 -7.89 20.25 9.52
C ASP A 224 -6.92 19.40 8.70
N ALA A 225 -6.88 19.66 7.40
CA ALA A 225 -5.99 19.00 6.45
C ALA A 225 -5.42 20.01 5.44
N PRO A 226 -4.47 20.86 5.87
CA PRO A 226 -3.92 21.97 5.06
C PRO A 226 -3.20 21.53 3.78
N SER A 227 -2.75 20.28 3.71
CA SER A 227 -2.06 19.73 2.53
C SER A 227 -2.95 18.87 1.65
N LEU A 228 -4.22 18.68 2.00
CA LEU A 228 -5.10 17.77 1.27
C LEU A 228 -5.43 18.34 -0.11
N GLU A 229 -5.02 17.62 -1.15
CA GLU A 229 -5.21 17.97 -2.55
C GLU A 229 -6.38 17.19 -3.15
N ARG A 230 -6.51 15.91 -2.81
CA ARG A 230 -7.47 15.01 -3.47
C ARG A 230 -8.20 14.12 -2.47
N LEU A 231 -9.52 14.08 -2.61
CA LEU A 231 -10.41 13.21 -1.86
C LEU A 231 -11.25 12.38 -2.84
N LEU A 232 -11.08 11.06 -2.83
CA LEU A 232 -11.85 10.15 -3.67
C LEU A 232 -12.75 9.27 -2.81
N HIS A 233 -14.04 9.20 -3.15
CA HIS A 233 -15.00 8.28 -2.55
C HIS A 233 -15.71 7.48 -3.63
N ILE A 234 -15.46 6.17 -3.69
CA ILE A 234 -15.69 5.37 -4.91
C ILE A 234 -16.75 4.25 -4.77
N ILE A 235 -17.41 4.04 -3.61
CA ILE A 235 -18.40 2.95 -3.48
C ILE A 235 -19.86 3.41 -3.29
N LEU A 236 -20.70 2.76 -4.11
CA LEU A 236 -22.13 2.86 -4.33
C LEU A 236 -22.93 2.18 -3.19
N HIS A 237 -24.14 2.69 -2.90
CA HIS A 237 -25.21 2.08 -2.08
C HIS A 237 -25.41 2.49 -0.61
N VAL A 238 -24.68 3.46 -0.04
CA VAL A 238 -24.98 3.99 1.32
C VAL A 238 -24.94 5.51 1.39
N LYS A 239 -25.80 6.07 2.24
CA LYS A 239 -25.82 7.49 2.60
C LYS A 239 -24.51 7.90 3.26
N MET A 240 -23.79 8.82 2.63
CA MET A 240 -22.56 9.39 3.17
C MET A 240 -22.77 10.85 3.58
N ARG A 241 -22.24 11.24 4.75
CA ARG A 241 -22.04 12.63 5.14
C ARG A 241 -20.56 12.99 5.06
N LEU A 242 -20.23 13.96 4.22
CA LEU A 242 -18.88 14.52 4.15
C LEU A 242 -18.90 15.94 4.73
N THR A 243 -18.11 16.18 5.77
CA THR A 243 -17.88 17.50 6.33
C THR A 243 -16.42 17.87 6.17
N VAL A 244 -16.15 18.99 5.49
CA VAL A 244 -14.79 19.51 5.32
C VAL A 244 -14.73 20.87 6.00
N THR A 245 -14.13 20.93 7.19
CA THR A 245 -13.99 22.16 7.96
C THR A 245 -12.86 23.02 7.39
N SER A 246 -11.65 22.46 7.26
CA SER A 246 -10.44 23.12 6.74
C SER A 246 -9.65 22.19 5.81
N ALA A 247 -9.63 22.51 4.51
CA ALA A 247 -8.80 21.84 3.49
C ALA A 247 -8.51 22.80 2.31
N PRO A 248 -7.67 23.84 2.52
CA PRO A 248 -7.47 24.93 1.57
C PRO A 248 -6.85 24.53 0.22
N LYS A 249 -6.13 23.41 0.15
CA LYS A 249 -5.50 22.92 -1.08
C LYS A 249 -6.36 21.91 -1.85
N LEU A 250 -7.59 21.64 -1.39
CA LEU A 250 -8.41 20.58 -1.97
C LEU A 250 -8.82 20.96 -3.40
N GLU A 251 -8.23 20.31 -4.40
CA GLU A 251 -8.45 20.58 -5.82
C GLU A 251 -9.37 19.54 -6.47
N MET A 252 -9.43 18.32 -5.94
CA MET A 252 -10.20 17.23 -6.54
C MET A 252 -11.08 16.52 -5.51
N LEU A 253 -12.36 16.40 -5.85
CA LEU A 253 -13.32 15.58 -5.16
C LEU A 253 -13.92 14.57 -6.13
N GLY A 254 -13.41 13.34 -6.10
CA GLY A 254 -13.99 12.23 -6.85
C GLY A 254 -15.19 11.68 -6.08
N TYR A 255 -16.39 11.87 -6.61
CA TYR A 255 -17.62 11.51 -5.92
C TYR A 255 -18.57 10.75 -6.82
N ILE A 256 -18.92 9.54 -6.39
CA ILE A 256 -20.02 8.76 -6.96
C ILE A 256 -20.97 8.40 -5.82
N SER A 257 -22.04 9.17 -5.63
CA SER A 257 -23.19 8.71 -4.86
C SER A 257 -24.45 8.99 -5.66
N GLU A 258 -25.21 7.93 -5.91
CA GLU A 258 -26.50 7.99 -6.60
C GLU A 258 -27.68 8.18 -5.63
N TYR A 259 -27.41 8.37 -4.33
CA TYR A 259 -28.45 8.53 -3.30
C TYR A 259 -28.77 10.00 -3.00
N ALA A 260 -30.06 10.35 -3.15
CA ALA A 260 -30.59 11.70 -2.97
C ALA A 260 -30.37 12.33 -1.57
N ASP A 261 -30.01 11.54 -0.56
CA ASP A 261 -29.87 11.97 0.84
C ASP A 261 -28.41 12.16 1.31
N SER A 262 -27.43 11.94 0.42
CA SER A 262 -26.04 12.22 0.76
C SER A 262 -25.81 13.73 0.90
N LYS A 263 -25.06 14.13 1.93
CA LYS A 263 -24.86 15.55 2.26
C LYS A 263 -23.38 15.88 2.32
N MET A 264 -22.99 16.95 1.62
CA MET A 264 -21.68 17.56 1.72
C MET A 264 -21.80 18.93 2.38
N THR A 265 -20.92 19.21 3.34
CA THR A 265 -20.82 20.52 3.97
C THR A 265 -19.37 20.96 3.99
N PHE A 266 -19.10 22.12 3.41
CA PHE A 266 -17.82 22.80 3.53
C PHE A 266 -17.96 23.89 4.59
N GLY A 267 -16.97 23.98 5.48
CA GLY A 267 -16.86 25.03 6.49
C GLY A 267 -16.53 26.38 5.84
N SER A 268 -15.90 27.27 6.60
CA SER A 268 -15.50 28.60 6.11
C SER A 268 -14.35 28.58 5.07
N THR A 269 -13.97 27.41 4.57
CA THR A 269 -12.88 27.25 3.60
C THR A 269 -13.33 27.67 2.21
N SER A 270 -12.66 28.68 1.64
CA SER A 270 -12.83 29.04 0.23
C SER A 270 -11.97 28.12 -0.62
N ILE A 271 -12.60 27.17 -1.32
CA ILE A 271 -11.91 26.27 -2.25
C ILE A 271 -11.92 26.90 -3.64
N GLN A 272 -10.74 27.14 -4.21
CA GLN A 272 -10.60 27.62 -5.59
C GLN A 272 -10.37 26.41 -6.51
N ASP A 273 -11.00 26.41 -7.69
CA ASP A 273 -10.81 25.40 -8.75
C ASP A 273 -11.14 23.93 -8.40
N LEU A 274 -12.11 23.69 -7.50
CA LEU A 274 -12.56 22.33 -7.15
C LEU A 274 -13.14 21.58 -8.36
N ARG A 275 -12.49 20.49 -8.76
CA ARG A 275 -13.00 19.55 -9.76
C ARG A 275 -13.82 18.46 -9.08
N ILE A 276 -15.08 18.35 -9.48
CA ILE A 276 -15.97 17.26 -9.07
C ILE A 276 -16.09 16.29 -10.24
N ASP A 277 -15.39 15.16 -10.15
CA ASP A 277 -15.42 14.13 -11.17
C ASP A 277 -16.35 12.98 -10.72
N SER A 278 -17.41 12.73 -11.50
CA SER A 278 -18.14 11.47 -11.43
C SER A 278 -17.29 10.41 -12.12
N LEU A 279 -16.59 9.59 -11.34
CA LEU A 279 -15.65 8.56 -11.82
C LEU A 279 -16.40 7.39 -12.50
N THR A 280 -16.93 7.58 -13.73
CA THR A 280 -17.64 6.53 -14.48
C THR A 280 -16.71 5.56 -15.22
N THR A 281 -15.39 5.74 -15.17
CA THR A 281 -14.43 5.05 -16.05
C THR A 281 -13.33 4.26 -15.34
N VAL A 282 -13.38 4.05 -14.02
CA VAL A 282 -12.23 3.48 -13.27
C VAL A 282 -12.46 2.06 -12.70
N ASP A 283 -13.42 1.31 -13.26
CA ASP A 283 -13.93 0.07 -12.65
C ASP A 283 -13.12 -1.21 -12.94
N SER A 284 -12.09 -1.20 -13.79
CA SER A 284 -11.29 -2.42 -14.06
C SER A 284 -9.83 -2.36 -13.60
N GLU A 285 -9.25 -1.17 -13.49
CA GLU A 285 -7.84 -1.02 -13.08
C GLU A 285 -7.67 -0.87 -11.56
N ILE A 286 -8.60 -0.24 -10.84
CA ILE A 286 -8.53 -0.14 -9.36
C ILE A 286 -8.74 -1.50 -8.70
N TYR A 287 -9.64 -2.32 -9.24
CA TYR A 287 -10.00 -3.63 -8.70
C TYR A 287 -8.86 -4.66 -8.82
N SER A 288 -7.97 -4.51 -9.82
CA SER A 288 -6.91 -5.47 -10.13
C SER A 288 -5.49 -4.97 -9.83
N ARG A 289 -5.28 -3.65 -9.81
CA ARG A 289 -3.97 -3.02 -9.54
C ARG A 289 -4.10 -2.02 -8.39
N GLY A 290 -4.20 -2.54 -7.17
CA GLY A 290 -3.66 -1.81 -6.02
C GLY A 290 -2.23 -1.38 -6.37
N SER A 291 -1.94 -0.09 -6.20
CA SER A 291 -0.63 0.57 -6.41
C SER A 291 -0.37 1.35 -7.70
N LYS A 292 -1.24 1.42 -8.73
CA LYS A 292 -0.94 2.25 -9.93
C LYS A 292 -1.55 3.66 -9.98
N LEU A 293 -2.51 4.01 -9.13
CA LEU A 293 -3.15 5.34 -9.14
C LEU A 293 -2.54 6.35 -8.15
N VAL A 294 -1.49 5.97 -7.42
CA VAL A 294 -0.82 6.85 -6.43
C VAL A 294 0.41 7.57 -7.02
N ALA A 295 0.44 7.76 -8.35
CA ALA A 295 1.58 8.36 -9.06
C ALA A 295 1.13 9.14 -10.32
N SER A 296 0.25 10.10 -10.15
CA SER A 296 0.01 11.22 -11.08
C SER A 296 -0.86 12.24 -10.39
#